data_AF-A0A6P5Y993-F1
#
_entry.id   AF-A0A6P5Y993-F1
#
_cell.length_a   1.000
_cell.length_b   1.000
_cell.length_c   1.000
_cell.angle_alpha   90.00
_cell.angle_beta   90.00
_cell.angle_gamma   90.00
#
_symmetry.space_group_name_H-M   'P 1'
#
loop_
_entity.id
_entity.type
_entity.pdbx_description
1 polymer ?
#
loop_
_entity_poly.entity_id
_entity_poly.type
_entity_poly.pdbx_seq_one_letter_code
_entity_poly.pdbx_strand_id
1 'polypeptide(L)'
;MFSTGSLSFFPKSPLKPSKPHKLLKLQPSICNLYVKNSMDVPPTASATNAGFKNLMESFTVEVQKADNRPLNVPLIASFTIASSRLDKVENVVIGIELKNGCVGWGEAPILPFVAAEDQPTAMAKAKEACEMLMTCSFMTLGSALGEIGDVLPGNQFASEGVICFITLFLQLKVRAGVEMALIDAVAKSIGIPLWRLFGGASNTITTDITFQFLSLHPFLLPSPFFSFEEKNDKIWEKNLL
;
A
#
# COMPACT_ATOMS: atom_id res chain seq x y z
N MET A 1 -21.88 -6.65 -62.40
CA MET A 1 -21.49 -5.38 -63.06
C MET A 1 -22.09 -4.21 -62.29
N PHE A 2 -21.32 -3.62 -61.39
CA PHE A 2 -21.57 -2.33 -60.71
C PHE A 2 -20.17 -1.82 -60.32
N SER A 3 -19.64 -0.82 -61.02
CA SER A 3 -19.84 0.63 -60.88
C SER A 3 -18.76 1.24 -59.97
N THR A 4 -18.00 2.14 -60.59
CA THR A 4 -16.84 2.87 -60.10
C THR A 4 -17.21 3.87 -58.99
N GLY A 5 -16.30 4.06 -58.03
CA GLY A 5 -16.40 5.06 -56.97
C GLY A 5 -15.02 5.46 -56.46
N SER A 6 -14.66 6.71 -56.74
CA SER A 6 -13.32 7.30 -56.64
C SER A 6 -12.86 7.58 -55.20
N LEU A 7 -11.57 7.36 -54.92
CA LEU A 7 -10.88 7.83 -53.72
C LEU A 7 -10.74 9.36 -53.78
N SER A 8 -11.27 10.08 -52.79
CA SER A 8 -10.95 11.50 -52.57
C SER A 8 -10.13 11.67 -51.29
N PHE A 9 -8.88 12.10 -51.50
CA PHE A 9 -8.00 12.67 -50.49
C PHE A 9 -8.58 14.00 -50.01
N PHE A 10 -8.87 14.13 -48.73
CA PHE A 10 -9.07 15.43 -48.08
C PHE A 10 -7.82 15.78 -47.27
N PRO A 11 -7.22 16.97 -47.47
CA PRO A 11 -6.09 17.42 -46.67
C PRO A 11 -6.56 17.84 -45.27
N LYS A 12 -5.88 17.34 -44.23
CA LYS A 12 -6.05 17.81 -42.85
C LYS A 12 -5.57 19.27 -42.76
N SER A 13 -6.47 20.19 -42.48
CA SER A 13 -6.14 21.55 -42.05
C SER A 13 -5.59 21.53 -40.62
N PRO A 14 -4.53 22.29 -40.31
CA PRO A 14 -3.95 22.32 -38.97
C PRO A 14 -4.84 23.10 -38.00
N LEU A 15 -5.24 22.46 -36.90
CA LEU A 15 -5.93 23.11 -35.79
C LEU A 15 -4.96 24.06 -35.07
N LYS A 16 -5.37 25.33 -34.94
CA LYS A 16 -4.64 26.39 -34.21
C LYS A 16 -4.56 26.08 -32.71
N PRO A 17 -3.46 26.47 -32.02
CA PRO A 17 -3.33 26.29 -30.58
C PRO A 17 -4.36 27.13 -29.82
N SER A 18 -5.09 26.48 -28.91
CA SER A 18 -6.01 27.14 -27.98
C SER A 18 -5.22 27.90 -26.90
N LYS A 19 -5.73 29.07 -26.54
CA LYS A 19 -5.14 29.97 -25.52
C LYS A 19 -5.15 29.29 -24.14
N PRO A 20 -4.17 29.57 -23.26
CA PRO A 20 -4.12 28.96 -21.94
C PRO A 20 -5.32 29.41 -21.09
N HIS A 21 -6.03 28.45 -20.51
CA HIS A 21 -7.11 28.70 -19.57
C HIS A 21 -6.55 29.37 -18.30
N LYS A 22 -7.18 30.48 -17.91
CA LYS A 22 -6.85 31.29 -16.73
C LYS A 22 -7.11 30.45 -15.47
N LEU A 23 -6.07 30.26 -14.65
CA LEU A 23 -6.12 29.53 -13.38
C LEU A 23 -7.17 30.18 -12.45
N LEU A 24 -8.28 29.48 -12.20
CA LEU A 24 -9.23 29.87 -11.17
C LEU A 24 -8.56 29.71 -9.80
N LYS A 25 -8.37 30.82 -9.08
CA LYS A 25 -7.88 30.80 -7.70
C LYS A 25 -8.89 30.07 -6.82
N LEU A 26 -8.54 28.86 -6.41
CA LEU A 26 -9.27 28.12 -5.38
C LEU A 26 -9.07 28.84 -4.04
N GLN A 27 -10.16 29.28 -3.40
CA GLN A 27 -10.10 29.78 -2.03
C GLN A 27 -9.69 28.64 -1.09
N PRO A 28 -8.78 28.89 -0.12
CA PRO A 28 -8.33 27.84 0.77
C PRO A 28 -9.47 27.34 1.65
N SER A 29 -9.60 26.02 1.74
CA SER A 29 -10.53 25.32 2.61
C SER A 29 -10.23 25.61 4.10
N ILE A 30 -11.28 25.48 4.91
CA ILE A 30 -11.34 25.78 6.35
C ILE A 30 -10.31 24.95 7.17
N CYS A 31 -9.64 23.97 6.57
CA CYS A 31 -8.56 23.18 7.18
C CYS A 31 -7.35 24.02 7.63
N ASN A 32 -7.13 25.21 7.04
CA ASN A 32 -5.98 26.06 7.37
C ASN A 32 -6.10 26.85 8.68
N LEU A 33 -7.27 26.84 9.35
CA LEU A 33 -7.42 27.55 10.63
C LEU A 33 -6.86 26.77 11.83
N TYR A 34 -6.70 25.45 11.74
CA TYR A 34 -6.23 24.65 12.88
C TYR A 34 -4.71 24.52 12.97
N VAL A 35 -3.96 24.95 11.94
CA VAL A 35 -2.50 24.78 11.85
C VAL A 35 -1.73 25.91 12.57
N LYS A 36 -2.40 26.97 13.05
CA LYS A 36 -1.70 28.13 13.64
C LYS A 36 -1.32 28.02 15.12
N ASN A 37 -1.68 26.93 15.81
CA ASN A 37 -1.19 26.69 17.17
C ASN A 37 -0.12 25.60 17.16
N SER A 38 1.06 25.95 16.62
CA SER A 38 2.29 25.24 16.94
C SER A 38 2.56 25.39 18.43
N MET A 39 2.22 24.36 19.21
CA MET A 39 2.84 24.13 20.50
C MET A 39 4.23 23.54 20.22
N ASP A 40 5.27 24.26 20.64
CA ASP A 40 6.58 23.66 20.91
C ASP A 40 6.38 22.51 21.92
N VAL A 41 6.49 21.28 21.44
CA VAL A 41 6.48 20.10 22.32
C VAL A 41 7.94 19.74 22.60
N PRO A 42 8.41 19.76 23.86
CA PRO A 42 9.78 19.44 24.20
C PRO A 42 10.10 17.97 23.89
N PRO A 43 11.38 17.63 23.60
CA PRO A 43 11.78 16.29 23.21
C PRO A 43 11.93 15.43 24.47
N THR A 44 10.82 15.06 25.10
CA THR A 44 10.82 14.09 26.21
C THR A 44 9.40 13.61 26.50
N ALA A 45 8.89 12.72 25.65
CA ALA A 45 7.88 11.78 26.07
C ALA A 45 8.41 10.40 25.71
N SER A 46 8.79 9.63 26.73
CA SER A 46 9.10 8.21 26.63
C SER A 46 7.91 7.50 25.98
N ALA A 47 8.01 7.22 24.69
CA ALA A 47 7.00 6.51 23.93
C ALA A 47 7.03 5.03 24.36
N THR A 48 6.18 4.69 25.32
CA THR A 48 5.97 3.31 25.75
C THR A 48 4.84 2.69 24.92
N ASN A 49 4.90 1.37 24.70
CA ASN A 49 3.82 0.55 24.12
C ASN A 49 2.44 0.76 24.79
N ALA A 50 2.40 1.39 25.97
CA ALA A 50 1.17 1.82 26.61
C ALA A 50 0.38 2.84 25.77
N GLY A 51 1.03 3.66 24.95
CA GLY A 51 0.37 4.70 24.15
C GLY A 51 -0.63 4.13 23.15
N PHE A 52 -0.22 3.14 22.35
CA PHE A 52 -1.12 2.50 21.39
C PHE A 52 -2.21 1.66 22.07
N LYS A 53 -1.86 0.94 23.15
CA LYS A 53 -2.84 0.16 23.91
C LYS A 53 -3.94 1.06 24.51
N ASN A 54 -3.55 2.16 25.15
CA ASN A 54 -4.49 3.13 25.67
C ASN A 54 -5.35 3.71 24.54
N LEU A 55 -4.74 4.02 23.38
CA LEU A 55 -5.49 4.51 22.22
C LEU A 55 -6.55 3.50 21.75
N MET A 56 -6.22 2.21 21.70
CA MET A 56 -7.18 1.16 21.33
C MET A 56 -8.40 1.13 22.26
N GLU A 57 -8.20 1.38 23.55
CA GLU A 57 -9.26 1.36 24.56
C GLU A 57 -10.05 2.70 24.62
N SER A 58 -9.37 3.83 24.40
CA SER A 58 -9.96 5.16 24.61
C SER A 58 -10.48 5.84 23.34
N PHE A 59 -9.97 5.51 22.16
CA PHE A 59 -10.34 6.18 20.92
C PHE A 59 -11.55 5.50 20.28
N THR A 60 -12.61 6.29 20.07
CA THR A 60 -13.80 5.82 19.36
C THR A 60 -13.68 6.10 17.87
N VAL A 61 -13.86 5.05 17.07
CA VAL A 61 -13.89 5.13 15.62
C VAL A 61 -15.32 5.24 15.14
N GLU A 62 -15.54 6.15 14.20
CA GLU A 62 -16.82 6.29 13.50
C GLU A 62 -16.55 6.32 12.00
N VAL A 63 -16.79 5.19 11.34
CA VAL A 63 -16.51 5.00 9.92
C VAL A 63 -17.63 5.62 9.10
N GLN A 64 -17.28 6.52 8.20
CA GLN A 64 -18.19 7.15 7.24
C GLN A 64 -18.21 6.43 5.91
N LYS A 65 -17.06 5.90 5.48
CA LYS A 65 -16.91 5.17 4.23
C LYS A 65 -15.76 4.17 4.34
N ALA A 66 -15.95 2.97 3.80
CA ALA A 66 -14.89 1.99 3.61
C ALA A 66 -15.04 1.36 2.23
N ASP A 67 -13.97 1.39 1.43
CA ASP A 67 -13.95 0.78 0.10
C ASP A 67 -12.58 0.19 -0.23
N ASN A 68 -12.56 -0.74 -1.19
CA ASN A 68 -11.34 -1.32 -1.73
C ASN A 68 -11.33 -1.30 -3.25
N ARG A 69 -10.13 -1.30 -3.84
CA ARG A 69 -9.91 -1.20 -5.29
C ARG A 69 -8.68 -2.01 -5.70
N PRO A 70 -8.64 -2.51 -6.95
CA PRO A 70 -7.44 -3.15 -7.47
C PRO A 70 -6.30 -2.12 -7.61
N LEU A 71 -5.11 -2.48 -7.15
CA LEU A 71 -3.88 -1.71 -7.28
C LEU A 71 -2.94 -2.44 -8.24
N ASN A 72 -3.02 -2.06 -9.51
CA ASN A 72 -2.25 -2.66 -10.58
C ASN A 72 -1.14 -1.70 -11.02
N VAL A 73 0.11 -2.01 -10.70
CA VAL A 73 1.26 -1.13 -11.00
C VAL A 73 2.34 -1.92 -11.75
N PRO A 74 2.74 -1.50 -12.96
CA PRO A 74 3.83 -2.14 -13.69
C PRO A 74 5.17 -1.90 -12.98
N LEU A 75 6.05 -2.89 -12.99
CA LEU A 75 7.41 -2.74 -12.47
C LEU A 75 8.31 -2.08 -13.52
N ILE A 76 9.27 -1.27 -13.06
CA ILE A 76 10.25 -0.58 -13.94
C ILE A 76 11.08 -1.61 -14.71
N ALA A 77 11.48 -2.68 -14.02
CA ALA A 77 12.04 -3.87 -14.60
C ALA A 77 11.28 -5.06 -14.01
N SER A 78 11.10 -6.11 -14.80
CA SER A 78 10.53 -7.36 -14.31
C SER A 78 11.27 -7.83 -13.07
N PHE A 79 10.56 -8.47 -12.15
CA PHE A 79 11.11 -9.09 -10.95
C PHE A 79 11.09 -10.60 -11.10
N THR A 80 12.26 -11.22 -11.26
CA THR A 80 12.39 -12.68 -11.39
C THR A 80 12.80 -13.32 -10.07
N ILE A 81 11.94 -14.21 -9.58
CA ILE A 81 12.23 -15.16 -8.48
C ILE A 81 12.39 -16.57 -9.05
N ALA A 82 12.90 -17.50 -8.25
CA ALA A 82 13.13 -18.88 -8.69
C ALA A 82 11.87 -19.55 -9.27
N SER A 83 10.68 -19.18 -8.78
CA SER A 83 9.41 -19.76 -9.21
C SER A 83 8.71 -19.01 -10.35
N SER A 84 9.03 -17.74 -10.60
CA SER A 84 8.26 -16.93 -11.56
C SER A 84 8.93 -15.61 -11.92
N ARG A 85 8.37 -14.96 -12.95
CA ARG A 85 8.67 -13.59 -13.32
C ARG A 85 7.42 -12.73 -13.12
N LEU A 86 7.60 -11.60 -12.46
CA LEU A 86 6.56 -10.62 -12.19
C LEU A 86 6.83 -9.35 -13.00
N ASP A 87 5.88 -8.91 -13.81
CA ASP A 87 5.98 -7.66 -14.59
C ASP A 87 5.13 -6.52 -14.02
N LYS A 88 4.17 -6.86 -13.15
CA LYS A 88 3.27 -5.93 -12.46
C LYS A 88 2.90 -6.48 -11.10
N VAL A 89 2.63 -5.60 -10.15
CA VAL A 89 1.92 -5.98 -8.91
C VAL A 89 0.42 -5.89 -9.14
N GLU A 90 -0.34 -6.79 -8.53
CA GLU A 90 -1.80 -6.86 -8.61
C GLU A 90 -2.41 -6.88 -7.21
N ASN A 91 -2.10 -5.84 -6.44
CA ASN A 91 -2.45 -5.75 -5.03
C ASN A 91 -3.87 -5.23 -4.85
N VAL A 92 -4.35 -5.17 -3.62
CA VAL A 92 -5.62 -4.51 -3.26
C VAL A 92 -5.32 -3.34 -2.35
N VAL A 93 -5.80 -2.15 -2.70
CA VAL A 93 -5.76 -0.98 -1.83
C VAL A 93 -7.09 -0.84 -1.10
N ILE A 94 -7.03 -0.57 0.19
CA ILE A 94 -8.17 -0.33 1.07
C ILE A 94 -8.13 1.12 1.56
N GLY A 95 -9.27 1.81 1.46
CA GLY A 95 -9.47 3.17 1.96
C GLY A 95 -10.56 3.20 3.01
N ILE A 96 -10.28 3.84 4.15
CA ILE A 96 -11.25 4.03 5.24
C ILE A 96 -11.31 5.51 5.59
N GLU A 97 -12.50 6.09 5.52
CA GLU A 97 -12.80 7.47 5.88
C GLU A 97 -13.61 7.50 7.17
N LEU A 98 -13.11 8.23 8.16
CA LEU A 98 -13.80 8.49 9.42
C LEU A 98 -14.73 9.70 9.28
N LYS A 99 -15.75 9.82 10.14
CA LYS A 99 -16.67 10.98 10.14
C LYS A 99 -16.00 12.34 10.37
N ASN A 100 -14.81 12.36 10.95
CA ASN A 100 -14.01 13.58 11.09
C ASN A 100 -13.30 13.99 9.77
N GLY A 101 -13.53 13.26 8.67
CA GLY A 101 -12.96 13.51 7.34
C GLY A 101 -11.55 12.96 7.15
N CYS A 102 -10.97 12.28 8.15
CA CYS A 102 -9.65 11.67 8.01
C CYS A 102 -9.74 10.37 7.21
N VAL A 103 -8.88 10.25 6.20
CA VAL A 103 -8.81 9.07 5.33
C VAL A 103 -7.50 8.32 5.56
N GLY A 104 -7.62 7.05 5.93
CA GLY A 104 -6.51 6.13 6.05
C GLY A 104 -6.44 5.14 4.89
N TRP A 105 -5.24 4.65 4.62
CA TRP A 105 -4.96 3.73 3.52
C TRP A 105 -4.21 2.51 4.01
N GLY A 106 -4.54 1.37 3.44
CA GLY A 106 -3.83 0.12 3.66
C GLY A 106 -3.78 -0.71 2.38
N GLU A 107 -2.93 -1.72 2.37
CA GLU A 107 -2.64 -2.52 1.20
C GLU A 107 -2.61 -4.00 1.57
N ALA A 108 -3.24 -4.82 0.73
CA ALA A 108 -3.12 -6.27 0.77
C ALA A 108 -2.33 -6.73 -0.47
N PRO A 109 -1.07 -7.17 -0.31
CA PRO A 109 -0.27 -7.64 -1.43
C PRO A 109 -0.77 -9.00 -1.93
N ILE A 110 -0.82 -9.20 -3.25
CA ILE A 110 -1.23 -10.48 -3.85
C ILE A 110 -0.02 -11.10 -4.54
N LEU A 111 0.27 -12.35 -4.19
CA LEU A 111 1.43 -13.07 -4.73
C LEU A 111 1.00 -14.41 -5.34
N PRO A 112 0.45 -14.41 -6.57
CA PRO A 112 -0.11 -15.61 -7.20
C PRO A 112 0.90 -16.76 -7.31
N PHE A 113 2.16 -16.44 -7.60
CA PHE A 113 3.20 -17.45 -7.81
C PHE A 113 3.82 -18.04 -6.54
N VAL A 114 3.57 -17.43 -5.39
CA VAL A 114 4.12 -17.88 -4.10
C VAL A 114 3.03 -18.55 -3.27
N ALA A 115 1.86 -17.93 -3.21
CA ALA A 115 0.78 -18.34 -2.33
C ALA A 115 -0.47 -18.83 -3.08
N ALA A 116 -0.44 -18.92 -4.42
CA ALA A 116 -1.60 -19.30 -5.25
C ALA A 116 -2.86 -18.45 -4.96
N GLU A 117 -2.62 -17.20 -4.60
CA GLU A 117 -3.63 -16.19 -4.26
C GLU A 117 -4.13 -15.47 -5.52
N ASP A 118 -5.37 -14.97 -5.47
CA ASP A 118 -5.98 -14.20 -6.54
C ASP A 118 -6.58 -12.87 -6.04
N GLN A 119 -6.40 -11.82 -6.84
CA GLN A 119 -6.87 -10.47 -6.52
C GLN A 119 -8.41 -10.39 -6.33
N PRO A 120 -9.25 -11.09 -7.12
CA PRO A 120 -10.70 -11.07 -6.92
C PRO A 120 -11.16 -11.61 -5.57
N THR A 121 -10.55 -12.68 -5.06
CA THR A 121 -10.91 -13.20 -3.73
C THR A 121 -10.47 -12.25 -2.63
N ALA A 122 -9.27 -11.64 -2.74
CA ALA A 122 -8.85 -10.62 -1.80
C ALA A 122 -9.78 -9.40 -1.78
N MET A 123 -10.21 -8.93 -2.96
CA MET A 123 -11.20 -7.85 -3.09
C MET A 123 -12.53 -8.21 -2.42
N ALA A 124 -13.02 -9.44 -2.64
CA ALA A 124 -14.26 -9.91 -2.02
C ALA A 124 -14.15 -9.95 -0.48
N LYS A 125 -13.02 -10.43 0.05
CA LYS A 125 -12.77 -10.47 1.50
C LYS A 125 -12.55 -9.09 2.11
N ALA A 126 -11.83 -8.21 1.43
CA ALA A 126 -11.70 -6.83 1.85
C ALA A 126 -13.06 -6.13 1.88
N LYS A 127 -13.95 -6.46 0.92
CA LYS A 127 -15.29 -5.88 0.84
C LYS A 127 -16.16 -6.33 2.02
N GLU A 128 -16.13 -7.60 2.37
CA GLU A 128 -16.81 -8.15 3.54
C GLU A 128 -16.42 -7.40 4.84
N ALA A 129 -15.12 -7.19 5.06
CA ALA A 129 -14.63 -6.42 6.20
C ALA A 129 -15.02 -4.93 6.15
N CYS A 130 -15.00 -4.30 4.97
CA CYS A 130 -15.44 -2.92 4.79
C CYS A 130 -16.94 -2.75 5.10
N GLU A 131 -17.78 -3.67 4.65
CA GLU A 131 -19.23 -3.66 4.89
C GLU A 131 -19.56 -3.86 6.38
N MET A 132 -18.81 -4.71 7.08
CA MET A 132 -18.93 -4.86 8.53
C MET A 132 -18.60 -3.54 9.25
N LEU A 133 -17.47 -2.89 8.89
CA LEU A 133 -17.08 -1.61 9.50
C LEU A 133 -18.11 -0.49 9.27
N MET A 134 -18.78 -0.50 8.12
CA MET A 134 -19.87 0.43 7.81
C MET A 134 -21.12 0.16 8.63
N THR A 135 -21.37 -1.09 9.03
CA THR A 135 -22.52 -1.49 9.83
C THR A 135 -22.30 -1.19 11.32
N CYS A 136 -21.09 -1.44 11.80
CA CYS A 136 -20.68 -1.18 13.17
C CYS A 136 -20.12 0.25 13.28
N SER A 137 -20.98 1.25 13.08
CA SER A 137 -20.52 2.61 12.88
C SER A 137 -19.92 3.28 14.12
N PHE A 138 -20.05 2.72 15.34
CA PHE A 138 -19.55 3.38 16.55
C PHE A 138 -18.99 2.36 17.55
N MET A 139 -17.67 2.29 17.66
CA MET A 139 -16.99 1.42 18.62
C MET A 139 -15.59 1.92 18.94
N THR A 140 -14.94 1.36 19.96
CA THR A 140 -13.53 1.64 20.24
C THR A 140 -12.65 1.06 19.13
N LEU A 141 -11.47 1.65 18.92
CA LEU A 141 -10.50 1.14 17.95
C LEU A 141 -10.15 -0.33 18.24
N GLY A 142 -9.97 -0.70 19.51
CA GLY A 142 -9.69 -2.08 19.91
C GLY A 142 -10.81 -3.05 19.54
N SER A 143 -12.08 -2.66 19.76
CA SER A 143 -13.23 -3.46 19.34
C SER A 143 -13.31 -3.57 17.82
N ALA A 144 -13.06 -2.49 17.07
CA ALA A 144 -13.06 -2.54 15.61
C ALA A 144 -11.99 -3.49 15.06
N LEU A 145 -10.79 -3.48 15.63
CA LEU A 145 -9.73 -4.43 15.26
C LEU A 145 -10.09 -5.88 15.64
N GLY A 146 -10.80 -6.07 16.75
CA GLY A 146 -11.37 -7.37 17.14
C GLY A 146 -12.36 -7.91 16.11
N GLU A 147 -13.36 -7.09 15.75
CA GLU A 147 -14.38 -7.44 14.75
C GLU A 147 -13.76 -7.72 13.38
N ILE A 148 -12.75 -6.94 12.96
CA ILE A 148 -11.99 -7.23 11.73
C ILE A 148 -11.33 -8.62 11.83
N GLY A 149 -10.77 -8.95 13.00
CA GLY A 149 -10.16 -10.25 13.26
C GLY A 149 -11.14 -11.42 13.27
N ASP A 150 -12.40 -11.18 13.61
CA ASP A 150 -13.47 -12.19 13.60
C ASP A 150 -14.01 -12.41 12.19
N VAL A 151 -14.16 -11.35 11.38
CA VAL A 151 -14.55 -11.45 9.96
C VAL A 151 -13.44 -12.05 9.10
N LEU A 152 -12.18 -11.71 9.40
CA LEU A 152 -11.00 -12.20 8.71
C LEU A 152 -10.18 -13.08 9.68
N PRO A 153 -10.66 -14.29 9.99
CA PRO A 153 -10.03 -15.17 10.95
C PRO A 153 -8.59 -15.49 10.53
N GLY A 154 -7.67 -15.25 11.46
CA GLY A 154 -6.27 -15.62 11.29
C GLY A 154 -6.02 -17.11 11.54
N ASN A 155 -4.76 -17.44 11.75
CA ASN A 155 -4.23 -18.78 12.05
C ASN A 155 -4.82 -19.42 13.32
N GLN A 156 -5.57 -18.68 14.13
CA GLN A 156 -6.23 -19.15 15.35
C GLN A 156 -7.32 -20.21 15.12
N PHE A 157 -7.77 -20.42 13.88
CA PHE A 157 -8.73 -21.47 13.50
C PHE A 157 -8.12 -22.60 12.65
N ALA A 158 -6.80 -22.60 12.44
CA ALA A 158 -6.12 -23.63 11.65
C ALA A 158 -6.17 -25.03 12.29
N SER A 159 -6.59 -25.17 13.56
CA SER A 159 -6.63 -26.46 14.26
C SER A 159 -7.95 -27.23 14.13
N GLU A 160 -9.04 -26.62 13.62
CA GLU A 160 -10.39 -27.23 13.71
C GLU A 160 -11.09 -27.51 12.37
N GLY A 161 -10.46 -27.25 11.22
CA GLY A 161 -11.13 -27.58 9.95
C GLY A 161 -10.33 -27.31 8.68
N VAL A 162 -10.88 -27.83 7.59
CA VAL A 162 -10.40 -27.90 6.20
C VAL A 162 -10.23 -26.50 5.57
N ILE A 163 -9.47 -25.61 6.19
CA ILE A 163 -9.12 -24.32 5.60
C ILE A 163 -7.80 -24.51 4.86
N CYS A 164 -7.86 -24.32 3.54
CA CYS A 164 -6.69 -24.38 2.68
C CYS A 164 -5.66 -23.34 3.15
N PHE A 165 -4.39 -23.75 3.28
CA PHE A 165 -3.27 -22.85 3.63
C PHE A 165 -3.26 -21.57 2.78
N ILE A 166 -3.62 -21.68 1.50
CA ILE A 166 -3.73 -20.55 0.55
C ILE A 166 -4.75 -19.51 1.04
N THR A 167 -5.95 -19.95 1.41
CA THR A 167 -7.02 -19.05 1.90
C THR A 167 -6.61 -18.34 3.18
N LEU A 168 -5.84 -19.02 4.05
CA LEU A 168 -5.38 -18.44 5.30
C LEU A 168 -4.39 -17.28 5.09
N PHE A 169 -3.40 -17.47 4.21
CA PHE A 169 -2.42 -16.41 3.90
C PHE A 169 -3.09 -15.19 3.26
N LEU A 170 -4.05 -15.41 2.36
CA LEU A 170 -4.81 -14.33 1.73
C LEU A 170 -5.56 -13.49 2.78
N GLN A 171 -6.28 -14.15 3.68
CA GLN A 171 -7.07 -13.50 4.74
C GLN A 171 -6.18 -12.66 5.66
N LEU A 172 -5.00 -13.16 6.04
CA LEU A 172 -4.04 -12.44 6.87
C LEU A 172 -3.55 -11.15 6.22
N LYS A 173 -3.28 -11.18 4.91
CA LYS A 173 -2.85 -9.99 4.15
C LYS A 173 -3.97 -8.96 4.02
N VAL A 174 -5.19 -9.43 3.73
CA VAL A 174 -6.37 -8.56 3.69
C VAL A 174 -6.62 -7.93 5.06
N ARG A 175 -6.56 -8.72 6.13
CA ARG A 175 -6.70 -8.25 7.51
C ARG A 175 -5.68 -7.16 7.82
N ALA A 176 -4.40 -7.40 7.55
CA ALA A 176 -3.35 -6.41 7.76
C ALA A 176 -3.62 -5.11 6.98
N GLY A 177 -4.10 -5.22 5.73
CA GLY A 177 -4.47 -4.06 4.92
C GLY A 177 -5.64 -3.26 5.51
N VAL A 178 -6.70 -3.92 5.98
CA VAL A 178 -7.86 -3.26 6.58
C VAL A 178 -7.51 -2.63 7.94
N GLU A 179 -6.80 -3.36 8.80
CA GLU A 179 -6.34 -2.85 10.10
C GLU A 179 -5.44 -1.62 9.91
N MET A 180 -4.49 -1.66 8.96
CA MET A 180 -3.63 -0.53 8.69
C MET A 180 -4.37 0.68 8.10
N ALA A 181 -5.38 0.47 7.26
CA ALA A 181 -6.21 1.56 6.77
C ALA A 181 -6.94 2.26 7.92
N LEU A 182 -7.45 1.50 8.90
CA LEU A 182 -8.14 2.07 10.06
C LEU A 182 -7.16 2.80 10.99
N ILE A 183 -6.02 2.17 11.32
CA ILE A 183 -4.99 2.76 12.18
C ILE A 183 -4.41 4.04 11.56
N ASP A 184 -4.16 4.05 10.25
CA ASP A 184 -3.68 5.23 9.52
C ASP A 184 -4.71 6.38 9.57
N ALA A 185 -6.00 6.08 9.44
CA ALA A 185 -7.07 7.08 9.56
C ALA A 185 -7.10 7.69 10.98
N VAL A 186 -6.98 6.84 12.01
CA VAL A 186 -6.93 7.29 13.41
C VAL A 186 -5.68 8.11 13.67
N ALA A 187 -4.51 7.66 13.24
CA ALA A 187 -3.23 8.36 13.39
C ALA A 187 -3.29 9.78 12.79
N LYS A 188 -3.88 9.90 11.58
CA LYS A 188 -4.15 11.19 10.94
C LYS A 188 -5.11 12.06 11.74
N SER A 189 -6.16 11.48 12.31
CA SER A 189 -7.14 12.23 13.10
C SER A 189 -6.58 12.86 14.37
N ILE A 190 -5.57 12.24 14.98
CA ILE A 190 -4.87 12.76 16.16
C ILE A 190 -3.58 13.53 15.79
N GLY A 191 -3.26 13.66 14.50
CA GLY A 191 -2.09 14.38 14.01
C GLY A 191 -0.74 13.71 14.33
N ILE A 192 -0.72 12.40 14.58
CA ILE A 192 0.49 11.66 14.94
C ILE A 192 0.95 10.82 13.74
N PRO A 193 2.21 10.94 13.27
CA PRO A 193 2.72 10.07 12.23
C PRO A 193 2.85 8.63 12.74
N LEU A 194 2.53 7.66 11.89
CA LEU A 194 2.39 6.24 12.26
C LEU A 194 3.62 5.65 12.96
N TRP A 195 4.84 6.02 12.54
CA TRP A 195 6.09 5.57 13.17
C TRP A 195 6.23 6.05 14.62
N ARG A 196 5.67 7.22 14.99
CA ARG A 196 5.60 7.69 16.39
C ARG A 196 4.52 6.96 17.15
N LEU A 197 3.40 6.67 16.50
CA LEU A 197 2.32 5.91 17.11
C LEU A 197 2.80 4.53 17.56
N PHE A 198 3.68 3.90 16.77
CA PHE A 198 4.31 2.61 17.08
C PHE A 198 5.59 2.71 17.95
N GLY A 199 5.84 3.83 18.63
CA GLY A 199 6.91 3.94 19.63
C GLY A 199 8.08 4.85 19.24
N GLY A 200 8.13 5.35 18.00
CA GLY A 200 8.97 6.50 17.67
C GLY A 200 10.49 6.25 17.65
N ALA A 201 10.94 5.00 17.51
CA ALA A 201 12.35 4.64 17.64
C ALA A 201 13.28 5.36 16.63
N SER A 202 12.86 5.46 15.37
CA SER A 202 13.59 6.17 14.31
C SER A 202 12.62 6.58 13.20
N ASN A 203 12.93 7.68 12.51
CA ASN A 203 12.28 8.09 11.27
C ASN A 203 13.10 7.71 10.02
N THR A 204 14.21 6.99 10.19
CA THR A 204 15.12 6.54 9.14
C THR A 204 15.35 5.03 9.26
N ILE A 205 15.27 4.33 8.13
CA ILE A 205 15.55 2.90 8.01
C ILE A 205 16.56 2.66 6.88
N THR A 206 17.47 1.71 7.09
CA THR A 206 18.36 1.21 6.03
C THR A 206 17.74 -0.05 5.45
N THR A 207 17.60 -0.11 4.13
CA THR A 207 17.04 -1.27 3.42
C THR A 207 18.03 -1.81 2.41
N ASP A 208 18.07 -3.13 2.28
CA ASP A 208 18.85 -3.80 1.24
C ASP A 208 18.19 -3.68 -0.14
N ILE A 209 18.96 -3.96 -1.19
CA ILE A 209 18.47 -4.06 -2.56
C ILE A 209 18.56 -5.52 -3.00
N THR A 210 17.43 -6.08 -3.44
CA THR A 210 17.38 -7.45 -3.95
C THR A 210 17.84 -7.51 -5.40
N PHE A 211 18.96 -8.17 -5.64
CA PHE A 211 19.39 -8.55 -6.99
C PHE A 211 18.62 -9.79 -7.45
N GLN A 212 18.12 -9.74 -8.69
CA GLN A 212 17.27 -10.78 -9.26
C GLN A 212 18.08 -11.87 -9.96
N PHE A 213 17.48 -13.04 -10.17
CA PHE A 213 18.06 -14.06 -11.05
C PHE A 213 18.06 -13.57 -12.49
N LEU A 214 19.22 -13.17 -12.99
CA LEU A 214 19.44 -12.87 -14.40
C LEU A 214 20.16 -14.05 -15.06
N SER A 215 19.76 -14.38 -16.30
CA SER A 215 20.57 -15.23 -17.16
C SER A 215 21.89 -14.51 -17.46
N LEU A 216 23.03 -15.23 -17.33
CA LEU A 216 24.35 -14.74 -17.74
C LEU A 216 24.41 -14.65 -19.28
N HIS A 217 23.83 -13.60 -19.87
CA HIS A 217 24.07 -13.23 -21.26
C HIS A 217 24.58 -11.78 -21.29
N PRO A 218 25.60 -11.45 -22.12
CA PRO A 218 26.53 -10.38 -21.81
C PRO A 218 25.85 -9.02 -21.91
N PHE A 219 26.08 -8.25 -20.86
CA PHE A 219 25.90 -6.81 -20.76
C PHE A 219 26.28 -6.11 -22.08
N LEU A 220 25.27 -5.76 -22.88
CA LEU A 220 25.34 -4.76 -23.94
C LEU A 220 24.25 -3.73 -23.67
N LEU A 221 24.39 -3.01 -22.55
CA LEU A 221 23.69 -1.74 -22.34
C LEU A 221 24.70 -0.62 -22.59
N PRO A 222 24.40 0.37 -23.45
CA PRO A 222 25.28 1.51 -23.65
C PRO A 222 25.14 2.51 -22.48
N SER A 223 26.04 2.42 -21.49
CA SER A 223 26.48 3.49 -20.53
C SER A 223 25.45 4.15 -19.59
N PRO A 224 25.84 4.87 -18.50
CA PRO A 224 27.01 4.80 -17.62
C PRO A 224 26.56 4.69 -16.14
N PHE A 225 25.75 3.69 -15.76
CA PHE A 225 25.13 3.72 -14.41
C PHE A 225 25.90 2.97 -13.31
N PHE A 226 26.85 2.09 -13.67
CA PHE A 226 27.68 1.39 -12.69
C PHE A 226 29.06 1.11 -13.28
N SER A 227 30.08 1.82 -12.79
CA SER A 227 31.47 1.37 -12.86
C SER A 227 31.73 0.58 -11.59
N PHE A 228 31.82 -0.76 -11.70
CA PHE A 228 32.44 -1.56 -10.66
C PHE A 228 33.95 -1.41 -10.83
N GLU A 229 34.58 -0.66 -9.93
CA GLU A 229 36.04 -0.67 -9.81
C GLU A 229 36.41 -1.89 -8.97
N GLU A 230 36.91 -2.93 -9.63
CA GLU A 230 37.34 -4.17 -9.01
C GLU A 230 38.62 -3.92 -8.20
N LYS A 231 38.47 -3.60 -6.91
CA LYS A 231 39.58 -3.65 -5.96
C LYS A 231 39.87 -5.12 -5.65
N ASN A 232 40.93 -5.60 -6.30
CA ASN A 232 41.41 -6.96 -6.22
C ASN A 232 42.13 -7.22 -4.88
N ASP A 233 41.37 -7.34 -3.79
CA ASP A 233 41.91 -7.71 -2.48
C ASP A 233 41.89 -9.24 -2.32
N LYS A 234 43.04 -9.85 -2.64
CA LYS A 234 43.36 -11.25 -2.38
C LYS A 234 43.37 -11.55 -0.87
N ILE A 235 42.22 -11.89 -0.29
CA ILE A 235 42.14 -12.26 1.14
C ILE A 235 41.21 -13.47 1.34
N TRP A 236 41.36 -14.60 0.62
CA TRP A 236 40.58 -15.80 0.96
C TRP A 236 41.27 -17.17 0.82
N GLU A 237 42.60 -17.24 0.67
CA GLU A 237 43.27 -18.52 0.38
C GLU A 237 44.28 -19.03 1.43
N LYS A 238 43.98 -18.85 2.73
CA LYS A 238 44.72 -19.58 3.79
C LYS A 238 43.78 -19.94 4.93
N ASN A 239 43.29 -21.19 4.93
CA ASN A 239 43.12 -22.06 6.10
C ASN A 239 42.17 -23.23 5.78
N LEU A 240 42.64 -24.15 4.94
CA LEU A 240 42.11 -25.52 4.84
C LEU A 240 43.29 -26.45 4.58
N LEU A 241 43.95 -26.83 5.67
CA LEU A 241 44.77 -28.04 5.81
C LEU A 241 44.40 -28.69 7.14
#